data_AF-A0A5A8U986-F1
#
_entry.id   AF-A0A5A8U986-F1
#
_cell.length_a   1.000
_cell.length_b   1.000
_cell.length_c   1.000
_cell.angle_alpha   90.00
_cell.angle_beta   90.00
_cell.angle_gamma   90.00
#
_symmetry.space_group_name_H-M   'P 1'
#
loop_
_entity.id
_entity.type
_entity.pdbx_description
1 polymer ?
#
loop_
_entity_poly.entity_id
_entity_poly.type
_entity_poly.pdbx_seq_one_letter_code
_entity_poly.pdbx_strand_id
1 'polypeptide(L)'
;MNTKDTMQKRILQHIQDKSVITPTAISAHFAISRQMVHRHLKNLVDAAKIKKIGSAPKVFYTPTSDSAGVSDYKISAKTKAIIKQEFFFIEPTGTIFSAVDGFEKWCQKRHFDISQKAREFAKISQKYQNQKSQGLLDASSKISKTFGKNCCVNQLFYFDFYAVEIFGKTKMGQKLLYAKQGQNLLKIKEIVAEIRPAIIKMISKYNIDSVVFVPPTVPRVLQFMKILETELSLNLPKIPVLKVSGDIRVAQKTLKKLADRIENAEHTFVVDSSAKFKTTLIIDDAVGSGASINQIACKLQSENSAKVIGFAITGSLNDFEIISEV
;
A
#
# COMPACT_ATOMS: atom_id res chain seq x y z
N MET A 1 16.75 47.81 2.18
CA MET A 1 16.89 46.44 2.72
C MET A 1 15.52 45.96 3.19
N ASN A 2 15.05 44.82 2.71
CA ASN A 2 13.64 44.40 2.82
C ASN A 2 13.39 43.69 4.17
N THR A 3 12.58 44.29 5.06
CA THR A 3 12.31 43.84 6.44
C THR A 3 11.77 42.41 6.58
N LYS A 4 11.17 41.87 5.52
CA LYS A 4 10.68 40.47 5.48
C LYS A 4 11.79 39.42 5.53
N ASP A 5 12.94 39.70 4.91
CA ASP A 5 14.06 38.75 4.82
C ASP A 5 14.78 38.61 6.19
N THR A 6 14.78 39.68 6.98
CA THR A 6 15.31 39.68 8.35
C THR A 6 14.49 38.82 9.31
N MET A 7 13.16 38.88 9.22
CA MET A 7 12.29 38.10 10.12
C MET A 7 12.39 36.59 9.88
N GLN A 8 12.46 36.17 8.61
CA GLN A 8 12.61 34.76 8.26
C GLN A 8 13.92 34.16 8.80
N LYS A 9 15.03 34.92 8.72
CA LYS A 9 16.33 34.53 9.29
C LYS A 9 16.28 34.40 10.81
N ARG A 10 15.61 35.33 11.50
CA ARG A 10 15.42 35.28 12.96
C ARG A 10 14.59 34.08 13.40
N ILE A 11 13.51 33.75 12.66
CA ILE A 11 12.71 32.55 12.93
C ILE A 11 13.54 31.27 12.73
N LEU A 12 14.35 31.20 11.68
CA LEU A 12 15.22 30.05 11.44
C LEU A 12 16.22 29.84 12.60
N GLN A 13 16.91 30.92 13.02
CA GLN A 13 17.84 30.85 14.14
C GLN A 13 17.14 30.36 15.42
N HIS A 14 15.96 30.88 15.72
CA HIS A 14 15.20 30.47 16.90
C HIS A 14 14.79 28.99 16.88
N ILE A 15 14.48 28.44 15.70
CA ILE A 15 14.21 27.01 15.51
C ILE A 15 15.48 26.18 15.73
N GLN A 16 16.63 26.68 15.28
CA GLN A 16 17.95 26.06 15.48
C GLN A 16 18.31 25.98 16.96
N ASP A 17 18.10 27.05 17.72
CA ASP A 17 18.46 27.11 19.14
C ASP A 17 17.54 26.20 20.00
N LYS A 18 16.24 26.13 19.69
CA LYS A 18 15.25 25.38 20.47
C LYS A 18 15.13 23.90 20.11
N SER A 19 15.77 23.46 19.03
CA SER A 19 15.67 22.10 18.44
C SER A 19 14.28 21.66 17.98
N VAL A 20 13.18 21.93 18.71
CA VAL A 20 11.80 21.62 18.32
C VAL A 20 10.86 22.73 18.81
N ILE A 21 9.98 23.26 17.95
CA ILE A 21 9.07 24.37 18.31
C ILE A 21 7.72 24.33 17.58
N THR A 22 6.67 24.89 18.18
CA THR A 22 5.33 25.00 17.58
C THR A 22 5.10 26.37 16.92
N PRO A 23 4.18 26.49 15.93
CA PRO A 23 3.79 27.80 15.38
C PRO A 23 3.29 28.78 16.43
N THR A 24 2.58 28.29 17.45
CA THR A 24 2.08 29.12 18.55
C THR A 24 3.22 29.72 19.37
N ALA A 25 4.26 28.94 19.66
CA ALA A 25 5.44 29.42 20.38
C ALA A 25 6.22 30.48 19.56
N ILE A 26 6.34 30.29 18.23
CA ILE A 26 6.95 31.28 17.33
C ILE A 26 6.13 32.57 17.29
N SER A 27 4.81 32.46 17.16
CA SER A 27 3.89 33.59 17.14
C SER A 27 3.98 34.42 18.43
N ALA A 28 4.03 33.74 19.58
CA ALA A 28 4.19 34.38 20.89
C ALA A 28 5.57 35.04 21.05
N HIS A 29 6.66 34.37 20.65
CA HIS A 29 8.02 34.88 20.82
C HIS A 29 8.30 36.13 19.96
N PHE A 30 7.84 36.13 18.70
CA PHE A 30 8.10 37.23 17.76
C PHE A 30 6.96 38.25 17.67
N ALA A 31 5.87 38.07 18.44
CA ALA A 31 4.68 38.91 18.42
C ALA A 31 4.11 39.14 17.00
N ILE A 32 4.11 38.09 16.17
CA ILE A 32 3.58 38.13 14.79
C ILE A 32 2.36 37.23 14.65
N SER A 33 1.47 37.58 13.71
CA SER A 33 0.25 36.82 13.47
C SER A 33 0.52 35.39 13.01
N ARG A 34 -0.39 34.46 13.33
CA ARG A 34 -0.25 33.05 12.93
C ARG A 34 -0.12 32.89 11.41
N GLN A 35 -0.83 33.69 10.62
CA GLN A 35 -0.77 33.68 9.16
C GLN A 35 0.65 34.04 8.66
N MET A 36 1.28 35.04 9.28
CA MET A 36 2.66 35.43 8.99
C MET A 36 3.65 34.33 9.35
N VAL A 37 3.49 33.72 10.52
CA VAL A 37 4.30 32.56 10.95
C VAL A 37 4.21 31.42 9.93
N HIS A 38 3.00 31.04 9.53
CA HIS A 38 2.79 29.96 8.55
C HIS A 38 3.43 30.26 7.20
N ARG A 39 3.42 31.52 6.75
CA ARG A 39 4.10 31.92 5.50
C ARG A 39 5.62 31.75 5.59
N HIS A 40 6.24 32.21 6.67
CA HIS A 40 7.68 32.06 6.86
C HIS A 40 8.08 30.59 7.05
N LEU A 41 7.31 29.83 7.82
CA LEU A 41 7.54 28.39 8.00
C LEU A 41 7.39 27.62 6.70
N LYS A 42 6.40 27.95 5.86
CA LYS A 42 6.25 27.36 4.53
C LYS A 42 7.49 27.63 3.68
N ASN A 43 7.95 28.88 3.60
CA ASN A 43 9.15 29.22 2.84
C ASN A 43 10.41 28.48 3.36
N LEU A 44 10.56 28.33 4.68
CA LEU A 44 11.70 27.63 5.27
C LEU A 44 11.65 26.11 5.05
N VAL A 45 10.45 25.52 5.02
CA VAL A 45 10.24 24.11 4.65
C VAL A 45 10.51 23.90 3.16
N ASP A 46 9.97 24.76 2.29
CA ASP A 46 10.17 24.70 0.84
C ASP A 46 11.66 24.87 0.48
N ALA A 47 12.41 25.66 1.25
CA ALA A 47 13.86 25.84 1.13
C ALA A 47 14.70 24.76 1.87
N ALA A 48 14.06 23.71 2.40
CA ALA A 48 14.69 22.60 3.14
C ALA A 48 15.53 23.00 4.38
N LYS A 49 15.34 24.20 4.94
CA LYS A 49 16.07 24.69 6.12
C LYS A 49 15.54 24.13 7.44
N ILE A 50 14.26 23.79 7.47
CA ILE A 50 13.58 23.16 8.61
C ILE A 50 12.68 22.03 8.11
N LYS A 51 12.36 21.07 8.98
CA LYS A 51 11.36 20.02 8.72
C LYS A 51 10.14 20.19 9.62
N LYS A 52 8.96 19.92 9.07
CA LYS A 52 7.67 19.90 9.77
C LYS A 52 7.41 18.49 10.32
N ILE A 53 7.00 18.39 11.57
CA ILE A 53 6.61 17.15 12.25
C ILE A 53 5.13 17.25 12.65
N GLY A 54 4.35 16.22 12.33
CA GLY A 54 2.93 16.13 12.66
C GLY A 54 2.01 16.90 11.71
N SER A 55 0.71 16.75 11.95
CA SER A 55 -0.39 17.40 11.23
C SER A 55 -1.24 18.23 12.20
N ALA A 56 -2.04 19.16 11.67
CA ALA A 56 -2.90 19.98 12.50
C ALA A 56 -3.82 19.08 13.36
N PRO A 57 -4.05 19.42 14.65
CA PRO A 57 -3.64 20.65 15.34
C PRO A 57 -2.23 20.59 15.99
N LYS A 58 -1.56 19.42 16.01
CA LYS A 58 -0.27 19.21 16.68
C LYS A 58 0.88 19.21 15.67
N VAL A 59 1.41 20.40 15.38
CA VAL A 59 2.50 20.60 14.42
C VAL A 59 3.72 21.19 15.11
N PHE A 60 4.89 20.62 14.82
CA PHE A 60 6.19 21.08 15.28
C PHE A 60 7.14 21.31 14.10
N TYR A 61 8.16 22.14 14.33
CA TYR A 61 9.22 22.43 13.38
C TYR A 61 10.57 22.26 14.06
N THR A 62 11.53 21.69 13.34
CA THR A 62 12.87 21.40 13.84
C THR A 62 13.88 21.62 12.72
N PRO A 63 15.16 21.92 13.02
CA PRO A 63 16.20 22.07 12.01
C PRO A 63 16.34 20.81 11.14
N THR A 64 16.68 21.01 9.88
CA THR A 64 17.16 19.91 9.04
C THR A 64 18.59 19.59 9.47
N SER A 65 18.84 18.38 9.99
CA SER A 65 20.20 17.85 10.13
C SER A 65 20.79 17.64 8.74
N ASP A 66 21.98 18.20 8.52
CA ASP A 66 22.75 18.29 7.27
C ASP A 66 22.17 17.59 6.04
N SER A 67 21.93 18.40 5.01
CA SER A 67 21.75 17.96 3.64
C SER A 67 22.91 17.04 3.25
N ALA A 68 22.63 15.75 3.11
CA ALA A 68 23.49 14.84 2.37
C ALA A 68 23.81 15.50 1.03
N GLY A 69 25.10 15.73 0.78
CA GLY A 69 25.58 16.45 -0.39
C GLY A 69 24.98 15.90 -1.67
N VAL A 70 24.69 16.81 -2.61
CA VAL A 70 24.39 16.48 -4.00
C VAL A 70 25.57 15.65 -4.48
N SER A 71 25.35 14.34 -4.59
CA SER A 71 26.39 13.38 -4.91
C SER A 71 26.48 13.29 -6.43
N ASP A 72 27.71 13.28 -6.95
CA ASP A 72 28.04 13.30 -8.39
C ASP A 72 27.81 11.91 -9.04
N TYR A 73 26.64 11.33 -8.83
CA TYR A 73 26.30 9.99 -9.27
C TYR A 73 25.55 10.04 -10.61
N LYS A 74 25.87 9.12 -11.54
CA LYS A 74 25.28 9.09 -12.89
C LYS A 74 24.18 8.03 -13.00
N ILE A 75 22.92 8.48 -12.94
CA ILE A 75 21.75 7.66 -13.33
C ILE A 75 21.26 8.09 -14.71
N SER A 76 21.06 7.13 -15.62
CA SER A 76 20.51 7.39 -16.95
C SER A 76 19.07 7.94 -16.88
N ALA A 77 18.65 8.72 -17.89
CA ALA A 77 17.29 9.27 -17.94
C ALA A 77 16.21 8.17 -17.89
N LYS A 78 16.44 7.04 -18.58
CA LYS A 78 15.55 5.87 -18.56
C LYS A 78 15.40 5.29 -17.16
N THR A 79 16.50 5.12 -16.44
CA THR A 79 16.47 4.60 -15.06
C THR A 79 15.80 5.60 -14.11
N LYS A 80 16.04 6.90 -14.26
CA LYS A 80 15.35 7.94 -13.47
C LYS A 80 13.82 7.89 -13.68
N ALA A 81 13.36 7.68 -14.91
CA ALA A 81 11.93 7.57 -15.20
C ALA A 81 11.29 6.37 -14.48
N ILE A 82 11.96 5.22 -14.49
CA ILE A 82 11.49 4.00 -13.79
C ILE A 82 11.44 4.23 -12.29
N ILE A 83 12.50 4.81 -11.71
CA ILE A 83 12.53 5.15 -10.27
C ILE A 83 11.40 6.12 -9.93
N LYS A 84 11.18 7.16 -10.74
CA LYS A 84 10.10 8.13 -10.54
C LYS A 84 8.71 7.46 -10.52
N GLN A 85 8.51 6.47 -11.37
CA GLN A 85 7.24 5.80 -11.51
C GLN A 85 7.00 4.75 -10.41
N GLU A 86 8.02 3.92 -10.13
CA GLU A 86 7.88 2.68 -9.38
C GLU A 86 8.45 2.76 -7.96
N PHE A 87 9.35 3.69 -7.66
CA PHE A 87 9.98 3.77 -6.34
C PHE A 87 9.14 4.59 -5.35
N PHE A 88 8.92 4.01 -4.18
CA PHE A 88 8.16 4.64 -3.12
C PHE A 88 8.70 4.21 -1.76
N PHE A 89 9.12 5.19 -0.96
CA PHE A 89 9.71 4.97 0.34
C PHE A 89 9.00 5.81 1.39
N ILE A 90 8.69 5.17 2.53
CA ILE A 90 8.15 5.86 3.70
C ILE A 90 9.14 5.63 4.84
N GLU A 91 9.61 6.73 5.42
CA GLU A 91 10.47 6.68 6.60
C GLU A 91 9.71 6.25 7.86
N PRO A 92 10.40 5.76 8.90
CA PRO A 92 9.78 5.49 10.20
C PRO A 92 9.04 6.69 10.81
N THR A 93 9.41 7.91 10.40
CA THR A 93 8.74 9.17 10.80
C THR A 93 7.40 9.42 10.10
N GLY A 94 7.00 8.55 9.17
CA GLY A 94 5.81 8.70 8.32
C GLY A 94 6.01 9.64 7.13
N THR A 95 7.22 10.17 6.93
CA THR A 95 7.53 11.04 5.79
C THR A 95 7.62 10.22 4.51
N ILE A 96 6.86 10.63 3.49
CA ILE A 96 6.83 9.98 2.18
C ILE A 96 7.90 10.61 1.30
N PHE A 97 8.77 9.78 0.73
CA PHE A 97 9.66 10.16 -0.34
C PHE A 97 9.36 9.31 -1.57
N SER A 98 9.02 9.98 -2.66
CA SER A 98 8.80 9.34 -3.96
C SER A 98 9.94 9.68 -4.91
N ALA A 99 10.07 8.90 -5.98
CA ALA A 99 11.02 9.16 -7.05
C ALA A 99 12.48 9.13 -6.59
N VAL A 100 13.33 9.92 -7.27
CA VAL A 100 14.79 9.85 -7.14
C VAL A 100 15.25 10.22 -5.73
N ASP A 101 14.69 11.27 -5.13
CA ASP A 101 15.05 11.72 -3.77
C ASP A 101 14.80 10.62 -2.73
N GLY A 102 13.68 9.89 -2.87
CA GLY A 102 13.40 8.76 -1.99
C GLY A 102 14.37 7.60 -2.18
N PHE A 103 14.76 7.36 -3.43
CA PHE A 103 15.71 6.31 -3.79
C PHE A 103 17.11 6.60 -3.24
N GLU A 104 17.58 7.83 -3.39
CA GLU A 104 18.85 8.29 -2.82
C GLU A 104 18.88 8.09 -1.31
N LYS A 105 17.85 8.59 -0.61
CA LYS A 105 17.75 8.44 0.86
C LYS A 105 17.72 6.97 1.27
N TRP A 106 17.01 6.13 0.53
CA TRP A 106 16.95 4.70 0.80
C TRP A 106 18.32 4.03 0.66
N CYS A 107 19.11 4.41 -0.35
CA CYS A 107 20.47 3.93 -0.58
C CYS A 107 21.43 4.45 0.51
N GLN A 108 21.40 5.75 0.81
CA GLN A 108 22.25 6.38 1.82
C GLN A 108 22.07 5.73 3.20
N LYS A 109 20.82 5.49 3.62
CA LYS A 109 20.53 4.80 4.89
C LYS A 109 21.07 3.37 4.98
N ARG A 110 21.35 2.74 3.85
CA ARG A 110 21.84 1.35 3.75
C ARG A 110 23.29 1.28 3.28
N HIS A 111 23.95 2.44 3.17
CA HIS A 111 25.31 2.55 2.67
C HIS A 111 25.51 1.87 1.30
N PHE A 112 24.51 1.98 0.41
CA PHE A 112 24.59 1.43 -0.94
C PHE A 112 25.09 2.45 -1.97
N ASP A 113 25.80 1.96 -3.00
CA ASP A 113 26.10 2.75 -4.20
C ASP A 113 24.82 3.05 -5.00
N ILE A 114 24.52 4.34 -5.15
CA ILE A 114 23.27 4.82 -5.76
C ILE A 114 23.20 4.42 -7.23
N SER A 115 24.30 4.56 -7.99
CA SER A 115 24.30 4.30 -9.44
C SER A 115 24.09 2.82 -9.75
N GLN A 116 24.77 1.95 -9.01
CA GLN A 116 24.63 0.51 -9.10
C GLN A 116 23.23 0.09 -8.70
N LYS A 117 22.74 0.50 -7.52
CA LYS A 117 21.39 0.11 -7.09
C LYS A 117 20.30 0.64 -8.00
N ALA A 118 20.47 1.82 -8.61
CA ALA A 118 19.52 2.35 -9.58
C ALA A 118 19.41 1.44 -10.81
N ARG A 119 20.53 0.91 -11.32
CA ARG A 119 20.54 -0.05 -12.44
C ARG A 119 19.88 -1.37 -12.04
N GLU A 120 20.21 -1.89 -10.86
CA GLU A 120 19.59 -3.11 -10.32
C GLU A 120 18.07 -2.92 -10.15
N PHE A 121 17.63 -1.81 -9.58
CA PHE A 121 16.22 -1.48 -9.39
C PHE A 121 15.47 -1.41 -10.71
N ALA A 122 16.02 -0.74 -11.72
CA ALA A 122 15.41 -0.68 -13.04
C ALA A 122 15.27 -2.06 -13.69
N LYS A 123 16.30 -2.92 -13.56
CA LYS A 123 16.27 -4.29 -14.08
C LYS A 123 15.18 -5.13 -13.40
N ILE A 124 15.10 -5.09 -12.07
CA ILE A 124 14.10 -5.83 -11.30
C ILE A 124 12.68 -5.29 -11.58
N SER A 125 12.51 -3.98 -11.62
CA SER A 125 11.21 -3.36 -11.92
C SER A 125 10.72 -3.77 -13.32
N GLN A 126 11.59 -3.70 -14.34
CA GLN A 126 11.23 -4.14 -15.70
C GLN A 126 10.92 -5.64 -15.77
N LYS A 127 11.71 -6.49 -15.09
CA LYS A 127 11.45 -7.94 -15.01
C LYS A 127 9.99 -8.22 -14.60
N TYR A 128 9.48 -7.53 -13.59
CA TYR A 128 8.11 -7.77 -13.10
C TYR A 128 7.03 -7.01 -13.86
N GLN A 129 7.32 -5.81 -14.37
CA GLN A 129 6.37 -5.10 -15.24
C GLN A 129 6.13 -5.88 -16.54
N ASN A 130 7.16 -6.53 -17.09
CA ASN A 130 7.03 -7.38 -18.28
C ASN A 130 6.22 -8.66 -18.05
N GLN A 131 6.05 -9.09 -16.79
CA GLN A 131 5.19 -10.23 -16.44
C GLN A 131 3.70 -9.83 -16.40
N LYS A 132 3.38 -8.52 -16.37
CA LYS A 132 2.01 -8.06 -16.32
C LYS A 132 1.36 -8.13 -17.71
N SER A 133 0.24 -8.82 -17.79
CA SER A 133 -0.66 -8.76 -18.95
C SER A 133 -1.85 -7.88 -18.60
N GLN A 134 -2.08 -6.83 -19.39
CA GLN A 134 -3.16 -5.85 -19.16
C GLN A 134 -3.13 -5.21 -17.76
N GLY A 135 -1.92 -5.09 -17.17
CA GLY A 135 -1.72 -4.53 -15.83
C GLY A 135 -1.90 -5.53 -14.68
N LEU A 136 -2.05 -6.82 -14.95
CA LEU A 136 -2.23 -7.87 -13.95
C LEU A 136 -1.15 -8.95 -14.06
N LEU A 137 -0.73 -9.48 -12.92
CA LEU A 137 0.12 -10.66 -12.79
C LEU A 137 -0.76 -11.89 -12.70
N ASP A 138 -0.51 -12.90 -13.53
CA ASP A 138 -1.21 -14.19 -13.43
C ASP A 138 -0.53 -15.08 -12.38
N ALA A 139 -1.29 -15.42 -11.34
CA ALA A 139 -0.88 -16.28 -10.24
C ALA A 139 -1.69 -17.60 -10.19
N SER A 140 -2.39 -17.94 -11.28
CA SER A 140 -3.25 -19.13 -11.37
C SER A 140 -2.44 -20.42 -11.18
N SER A 141 -1.28 -20.53 -11.83
CA SER A 141 -0.37 -21.68 -11.67
C SER A 141 0.15 -21.83 -10.24
N LYS A 142 0.30 -20.71 -9.53
CA LYS A 142 0.80 -20.69 -8.16
C LYS A 142 -0.25 -21.22 -7.18
N ILE A 143 -1.47 -20.70 -7.25
CA ILE A 143 -2.54 -21.18 -6.36
C ILE A 143 -2.91 -22.64 -6.65
N SER A 144 -2.94 -23.04 -7.92
CA SER A 144 -3.22 -24.44 -8.29
C SER A 144 -2.15 -25.40 -7.79
N LYS A 145 -0.86 -25.04 -7.88
CA LYS A 145 0.24 -25.85 -7.32
C LYS A 145 0.12 -26.00 -5.80
N THR A 146 -0.29 -24.95 -5.09
CA THR A 146 -0.39 -24.96 -3.63
C THR A 146 -1.54 -25.80 -3.10
N PHE A 147 -2.72 -25.71 -3.71
CA PHE A 147 -3.90 -26.43 -3.24
C PHE A 147 -4.13 -27.75 -3.98
N GLY A 148 -3.46 -27.97 -5.12
CA GLY A 148 -3.58 -29.18 -5.92
C GLY A 148 -5.03 -29.48 -6.28
N LYS A 149 -5.49 -30.70 -5.95
CA LYS A 149 -6.88 -31.14 -6.17
C LYS A 149 -7.91 -30.35 -5.37
N ASN A 150 -7.50 -29.66 -4.29
CA ASN A 150 -8.37 -28.85 -3.44
C ASN A 150 -8.41 -27.38 -3.89
N CYS A 151 -7.86 -27.05 -5.06
CA CYS A 151 -7.90 -25.70 -5.62
C CYS A 151 -9.27 -25.43 -6.24
N CYS A 152 -10.04 -24.52 -5.64
CA CYS A 152 -11.35 -24.10 -6.15
C CYS A 152 -11.29 -22.75 -6.87
N VAL A 153 -10.18 -22.02 -6.78
CA VAL A 153 -9.98 -20.80 -7.59
C VAL A 153 -9.57 -21.21 -8.99
N ASN A 154 -10.36 -20.86 -10.01
CA ASN A 154 -10.05 -21.21 -11.39
C ASN A 154 -8.90 -20.36 -11.96
N GLN A 155 -8.87 -19.07 -11.63
CA GLN A 155 -7.82 -18.13 -12.03
C GLN A 155 -7.58 -17.13 -10.91
N LEU A 156 -6.32 -16.72 -10.71
CA LEU A 156 -5.95 -15.74 -9.69
C LEU A 156 -5.05 -14.67 -10.30
N PHE A 157 -5.40 -13.41 -10.10
CA PHE A 157 -4.63 -12.26 -10.57
C PHE A 157 -4.20 -11.35 -9.44
N TYR A 158 -2.97 -10.84 -9.52
CA TYR A 158 -2.51 -9.75 -8.65
C TYR A 158 -2.37 -8.46 -9.44
N PHE A 159 -2.71 -7.33 -8.84
CA PHE A 159 -2.36 -6.04 -9.43
C PHE A 159 -0.85 -5.78 -9.30
N ASP A 160 -0.25 -6.14 -8.17
CA ASP A 160 1.19 -6.01 -7.94
C ASP A 160 1.73 -7.07 -6.97
N PHE A 161 3.06 -7.20 -6.88
CA PHE A 161 3.65 -7.96 -5.78
C PHE A 161 3.63 -7.14 -4.49
N TYR A 162 3.56 -7.81 -3.34
CA TYR A 162 3.66 -7.15 -2.04
C TYR A 162 5.08 -6.61 -1.79
N ALA A 163 6.07 -7.43 -2.12
CA ALA A 163 7.49 -7.13 -2.01
C ALA A 163 8.26 -7.85 -3.12
N VAL A 164 9.40 -7.26 -3.48
CA VAL A 164 10.36 -7.76 -4.47
C VAL A 164 11.75 -7.78 -3.82
N GLU A 165 12.65 -8.61 -4.34
CA GLU A 165 13.84 -9.16 -3.69
C GLU A 165 14.56 -8.19 -2.70
N ILE A 166 15.65 -7.56 -3.14
CA ILE A 166 16.49 -6.71 -2.27
C ILE A 166 15.88 -5.33 -1.94
N PHE A 167 14.78 -4.98 -2.61
CA PHE A 167 14.17 -3.66 -2.52
C PHE A 167 12.97 -3.62 -1.56
N GLY A 168 12.53 -4.79 -1.06
CA GLY A 168 11.44 -4.89 -0.11
C GLY A 168 10.09 -4.58 -0.74
N LYS A 169 9.20 -3.93 0.01
CA LYS A 169 7.82 -3.66 -0.42
C LYS A 169 7.78 -2.81 -1.69
N THR A 170 6.95 -3.20 -2.64
CA THR A 170 6.72 -2.39 -3.85
C THR A 170 5.98 -1.11 -3.51
N LYS A 171 5.81 -0.20 -4.49
CA LYS A 171 4.98 0.98 -4.32
C LYS A 171 3.55 0.63 -3.90
N MET A 172 2.91 -0.35 -4.53
CA MET A 172 1.57 -0.77 -4.15
C MET A 172 1.57 -1.47 -2.79
N GLY A 173 2.56 -2.31 -2.49
CA GLY A 173 2.73 -2.93 -1.17
C GLY A 173 2.84 -1.91 -0.03
N GLN A 174 3.65 -0.88 -0.22
CA GLN A 174 3.77 0.24 0.73
C GLN A 174 2.47 1.02 0.85
N LYS A 175 1.84 1.42 -0.28
CA LYS A 175 0.56 2.13 -0.24
C LYS A 175 -0.49 1.35 0.55
N LEU A 176 -0.61 0.06 0.28
CA LEU A 176 -1.56 -0.82 0.95
C LEU A 176 -1.28 -0.94 2.45
N LEU A 177 -0.03 -1.16 2.86
CA LEU A 177 0.37 -1.24 4.27
C LEU A 177 -0.08 0.02 5.04
N TYR A 178 0.29 1.19 4.54
CA TYR A 178 -0.01 2.44 5.25
C TYR A 178 -1.47 2.88 5.12
N ALA A 179 -2.17 2.49 4.06
CA ALA A 179 -3.62 2.68 3.96
C ALA A 179 -4.35 1.87 5.05
N LYS A 180 -3.91 0.63 5.31
CA LYS A 180 -4.48 -0.24 6.34
C LYS A 180 -4.13 0.21 7.76
N GLN A 181 -2.86 0.53 8.02
CA GLN A 181 -2.41 0.95 9.35
C GLN A 181 -2.91 2.34 9.73
N GLY A 182 -2.81 3.30 8.80
CA GLY A 182 -3.15 4.69 9.06
C GLY A 182 -4.63 5.03 8.92
N GLN A 183 -5.48 4.07 8.51
CA GLN A 183 -6.91 4.29 8.24
C GLN A 183 -7.16 5.53 7.37
N ASN A 184 -6.30 5.75 6.38
CA ASN A 184 -6.27 6.98 5.60
C ASN A 184 -7.12 6.85 4.34
N LEU A 185 -8.32 7.45 4.37
CA LEU A 185 -9.28 7.41 3.27
C LEU A 185 -8.69 7.88 1.93
N LEU A 186 -7.87 8.94 1.93
CA LEU A 186 -7.27 9.47 0.70
C LEU A 186 -6.34 8.43 0.05
N LYS A 187 -5.53 7.74 0.85
CA LYS A 187 -4.65 6.67 0.35
C LYS A 187 -5.45 5.49 -0.21
N ILE A 188 -6.57 5.14 0.42
CA ILE A 188 -7.45 4.07 -0.09
C ILE A 188 -8.03 4.48 -1.45
N LYS A 189 -8.47 5.73 -1.60
CA LYS A 189 -8.98 6.25 -2.88
C LYS A 189 -7.92 6.28 -3.98
N GLU A 190 -6.66 6.61 -3.66
CA GLU A 190 -5.55 6.49 -4.61
C GLU A 190 -5.37 5.05 -5.10
N ILE A 191 -5.40 4.07 -4.19
CA ILE A 191 -5.29 2.64 -4.55
C ILE A 191 -6.48 2.24 -5.45
N VAL A 192 -7.70 2.63 -5.10
CA VAL A 192 -8.91 2.36 -5.91
C VAL A 192 -8.75 2.92 -7.32
N ALA A 193 -8.29 4.17 -7.45
CA ALA A 193 -8.10 4.82 -8.74
C ALA A 193 -7.09 4.08 -9.63
N GLU A 194 -6.03 3.52 -9.04
CA GLU A 194 -5.01 2.74 -9.75
C GLU A 194 -5.53 1.36 -10.20
N ILE A 195 -6.26 0.65 -9.34
CA ILE A 195 -6.68 -0.74 -9.64
C ILE A 195 -7.98 -0.84 -10.45
N ARG A 196 -8.87 0.16 -10.35
CA ARG A 196 -10.21 0.12 -10.96
C ARG A 196 -10.18 -0.18 -12.46
N PRO A 197 -9.32 0.44 -13.29
CA PRO A 197 -9.29 0.14 -14.72
C PRO A 197 -8.96 -1.33 -15.03
N ALA A 198 -8.08 -1.95 -14.24
CA ALA A 198 -7.73 -3.36 -14.40
C ALA A 198 -8.91 -4.27 -14.00
N ILE A 199 -9.61 -3.95 -12.92
CA ILE A 199 -10.80 -4.70 -12.48
C ILE A 199 -11.92 -4.62 -13.51
N ILE A 200 -12.22 -3.43 -14.05
CA ILE A 200 -13.27 -3.26 -15.08
C ILE A 200 -12.94 -4.07 -16.34
N LYS A 201 -11.69 -4.04 -16.80
CA LYS A 201 -11.23 -4.86 -17.92
C LYS A 201 -11.37 -6.36 -17.64
N MET A 202 -11.02 -6.81 -16.44
CA MET A 202 -11.17 -8.20 -16.02
C MET A 202 -12.64 -8.62 -16.00
N ILE A 203 -13.54 -7.79 -15.48
CA ILE A 203 -14.99 -8.05 -15.45
C ILE A 203 -15.51 -8.33 -16.86
N SER A 204 -15.18 -7.46 -17.82
CA SER A 204 -15.57 -7.63 -19.21
C SER A 204 -14.91 -8.86 -19.85
N LYS A 205 -13.60 -9.03 -19.69
CA LYS A 205 -12.83 -10.13 -20.33
C LYS A 205 -13.33 -11.52 -19.91
N TYR A 206 -13.71 -11.68 -18.65
CA TYR A 206 -14.09 -12.98 -18.09
C TYR A 206 -15.61 -13.15 -17.92
N ASN A 207 -16.42 -12.20 -18.40
CA ASN A 207 -17.87 -12.20 -18.24
C ASN A 207 -18.28 -12.42 -16.76
N ILE A 208 -17.67 -11.65 -15.87
CA ILE A 208 -17.98 -11.70 -14.43
C ILE A 208 -19.37 -11.12 -14.22
N ASP A 209 -20.25 -11.87 -13.57
CA ASP A 209 -21.65 -11.51 -13.32
C ASP A 209 -21.99 -11.36 -11.84
N SER A 210 -21.03 -11.58 -10.93
CA SER A 210 -21.14 -11.21 -9.52
C SER A 210 -19.79 -10.99 -8.85
N VAL A 211 -19.80 -10.38 -7.66
CA VAL A 211 -18.59 -10.05 -6.91
C VAL A 211 -18.71 -10.37 -5.42
N VAL A 212 -17.61 -10.81 -4.83
CA VAL A 212 -17.39 -11.00 -3.40
C VAL A 212 -16.23 -10.12 -2.95
N PHE A 213 -16.40 -9.42 -1.84
CA PHE A 213 -15.30 -8.77 -1.14
C PHE A 213 -14.94 -9.60 0.08
N VAL A 214 -13.66 -9.97 0.22
CA VAL A 214 -13.22 -10.76 1.37
C VAL A 214 -13.43 -9.96 2.66
N PRO A 215 -14.15 -10.49 3.65
CA PRO A 215 -14.47 -9.74 4.86
C PRO A 215 -13.21 -9.53 5.73
N PRO A 216 -13.12 -8.39 6.43
CA PRO A 216 -11.97 -8.08 7.26
C PRO A 216 -11.82 -9.06 8.42
N THR A 217 -10.58 -9.35 8.81
CA THR A 217 -10.28 -10.29 9.90
C THR A 217 -10.14 -9.64 11.27
N VAL A 218 -9.88 -8.33 11.34
CA VAL A 218 -9.60 -7.61 12.60
C VAL A 218 -10.55 -6.43 12.73
N PRO A 219 -11.22 -6.23 13.88
CA PRO A 219 -12.07 -5.06 14.11
C PRO A 219 -11.22 -3.78 14.09
N ARG A 220 -11.57 -2.85 13.19
CA ARG A 220 -10.98 -1.53 13.02
C ARG A 220 -12.10 -0.52 12.79
N VAL A 221 -11.90 0.73 13.22
CA VAL A 221 -12.86 1.84 13.01
C VAL A 221 -13.13 2.03 11.51
N LEU A 222 -12.05 1.99 10.71
CA LEU A 222 -12.12 2.04 9.26
C LEU A 222 -11.65 0.71 8.64
N GLN A 223 -12.57 -0.02 8.02
CA GLN A 223 -12.26 -1.27 7.34
C GLN A 223 -11.89 -1.03 5.87
N PHE A 224 -10.64 -1.29 5.53
CA PHE A 224 -10.10 -1.10 4.18
C PHE A 224 -10.99 -1.71 3.10
N MET A 225 -11.39 -2.98 3.25
CA MET A 225 -12.21 -3.69 2.26
C MET A 225 -13.60 -3.09 2.07
N LYS A 226 -14.20 -2.52 3.13
CA LYS A 226 -15.52 -1.87 3.05
C LYS A 226 -15.45 -0.55 2.27
N ILE A 227 -14.37 0.20 2.45
CA ILE A 227 -14.13 1.41 1.64
C ILE A 227 -13.81 1.01 0.20
N LEU A 228 -12.95 0.01 0.01
CA LEU A 228 -12.59 -0.49 -1.31
C LEU A 228 -13.84 -0.86 -2.11
N GLU A 229 -14.76 -1.61 -1.50
CA GLU A 229 -16.07 -1.94 -2.07
C GLU A 229 -16.86 -0.69 -2.45
N THR A 230 -17.00 0.25 -1.51
CA THR A 230 -17.79 1.48 -1.71
C THR A 230 -17.22 2.35 -2.83
N GLU A 231 -15.91 2.54 -2.88
CA GLU A 231 -15.25 3.42 -3.84
C GLU A 231 -15.08 2.75 -5.22
N LEU A 232 -14.92 1.41 -5.27
CA LEU A 232 -14.96 0.69 -6.54
C LEU A 232 -16.36 0.78 -7.17
N SER A 233 -17.42 0.74 -6.36
CA SER A 233 -18.81 0.90 -6.80
C SER A 233 -19.12 0.11 -8.07
N LEU A 234 -18.78 -1.18 -8.06
CA LEU A 234 -18.96 -2.06 -9.22
C LEU A 234 -20.45 -2.30 -9.45
N ASN A 235 -20.88 -2.20 -10.71
CA ASN A 235 -22.25 -2.51 -11.12
C ASN A 235 -22.44 -4.03 -11.28
N LEU A 236 -22.24 -4.77 -10.19
CA LEU A 236 -22.38 -6.22 -10.13
C LEU A 236 -23.17 -6.61 -8.86
N PRO A 237 -24.03 -7.64 -8.94
CA PRO A 237 -24.59 -8.28 -7.76
C PRO A 237 -23.48 -8.68 -6.78
N LYS A 238 -23.70 -8.37 -5.50
CA LYS A 238 -22.77 -8.69 -4.42
C LYS A 238 -23.23 -9.94 -3.70
N ILE A 239 -22.35 -10.91 -3.57
CA ILE A 239 -22.58 -12.09 -2.73
C ILE A 239 -21.97 -11.80 -1.36
N PRO A 240 -22.77 -11.71 -0.28
CA PRO A 240 -22.24 -11.45 1.04
C PRO A 240 -21.48 -12.67 1.56
N VAL A 241 -20.30 -12.43 2.10
CA VAL A 241 -19.50 -13.43 2.81
C VAL A 241 -19.25 -12.91 4.21
N LEU A 242 -19.67 -13.70 5.19
CA LEU A 242 -19.53 -13.40 6.60
C LEU A 242 -18.30 -14.13 7.15
N LYS A 243 -17.55 -13.43 8.00
CA LYS A 243 -16.51 -14.06 8.81
C LYS A 243 -17.03 -14.32 10.22
N VAL A 244 -17.29 -15.59 10.53
CA VAL A 244 -17.73 -16.05 11.85
C VAL A 244 -16.49 -16.36 12.69
N SER A 245 -16.50 -15.96 13.95
CA SER A 245 -15.47 -16.33 14.93
C SER A 245 -16.11 -17.10 16.07
N GLY A 246 -15.49 -18.21 16.50
CA GLY A 246 -15.83 -18.84 17.78
C GLY A 246 -15.45 -17.96 18.97
N ASP A 247 -15.61 -18.50 20.18
CA ASP A 247 -15.42 -17.77 21.44
C ASP A 247 -14.02 -17.13 21.57
N ILE A 248 -13.00 -17.76 20.99
CA ILE A 248 -11.63 -17.23 20.93
C ILE A 248 -11.32 -16.75 19.50
N ARG A 249 -10.99 -15.47 19.36
CA ARG A 249 -10.58 -14.88 18.08
C ARG A 249 -9.14 -15.24 17.74
N VAL A 250 -8.96 -16.14 16.79
CA VAL A 250 -7.64 -16.46 16.20
C VAL A 250 -7.47 -15.72 14.88
N ALA A 251 -6.48 -14.83 14.81
CA ALA A 251 -6.15 -14.15 13.57
C ALA A 251 -5.39 -15.10 12.63
N GLN A 252 -5.97 -15.41 11.47
CA GLN A 252 -5.38 -16.35 10.50
C GLN A 252 -3.93 -16.02 10.12
N LYS A 253 -3.55 -14.74 10.13
CA LYS A 253 -2.18 -14.29 9.83
C LYS A 253 -1.14 -14.72 10.87
N THR A 254 -1.53 -15.01 12.11
CA THR A 254 -0.59 -15.47 13.16
C THR A 254 -0.27 -16.96 13.04
N LEU A 255 -1.03 -17.71 12.23
CA LEU A 255 -0.81 -19.12 11.98
C LEU A 255 0.38 -19.33 11.04
N LYS A 256 1.30 -20.21 11.42
CA LYS A 256 2.56 -20.47 10.71
C LYS A 256 2.48 -21.65 9.73
N LYS A 257 1.47 -22.50 9.78
CA LYS A 257 1.32 -23.62 8.82
C LYS A 257 0.18 -23.34 7.85
N LEU A 258 0.35 -23.79 6.61
CA LEU A 258 -0.70 -23.68 5.59
C LEU A 258 -1.95 -24.47 5.99
N ALA A 259 -1.78 -25.68 6.53
CA ALA A 259 -2.88 -26.52 7.00
C ALA A 259 -3.75 -25.79 8.04
N ASP A 260 -3.14 -25.23 9.09
CA ASP A 260 -3.85 -24.45 10.11
C ASP A 260 -4.61 -23.26 9.50
N ARG A 261 -4.04 -22.60 8.48
CA ARG A 261 -4.70 -21.48 7.78
C ARG A 261 -5.88 -21.93 6.93
N ILE A 262 -5.82 -23.14 6.37
CA ILE A 262 -6.90 -23.76 5.61
C ILE A 262 -8.05 -24.11 6.54
N GLU A 263 -7.77 -24.84 7.62
CA GLU A 263 -8.74 -25.21 8.65
C GLU A 263 -9.43 -23.97 9.24
N ASN A 264 -8.63 -22.95 9.59
CA ASN A 264 -9.19 -21.69 10.07
C ASN A 264 -10.12 -21.03 9.05
N ALA A 265 -9.77 -21.00 7.76
CA ALA A 265 -10.62 -20.40 6.75
C ALA A 265 -11.89 -21.23 6.49
N GLU A 266 -11.80 -22.55 6.50
CA GLU A 266 -12.92 -23.46 6.29
C GLU A 266 -14.06 -23.22 7.29
N HIS A 267 -13.70 -23.04 8.57
CA HIS A 267 -14.64 -22.84 9.67
C HIS A 267 -15.06 -21.38 9.91
N THR A 268 -14.38 -20.41 9.31
CA THR A 268 -14.65 -18.99 9.59
C THR A 268 -15.37 -18.25 8.47
N PHE A 269 -15.41 -18.75 7.24
CA PHE A 269 -16.15 -18.08 6.16
C PHE A 269 -17.49 -18.76 5.88
N VAL A 270 -18.56 -17.96 5.80
CA VAL A 270 -19.90 -18.40 5.42
C VAL A 270 -20.37 -17.55 4.24
N VAL A 271 -20.84 -18.21 3.18
CA VAL A 271 -21.48 -17.54 2.05
C VAL A 271 -22.97 -17.43 2.36
N ASP A 272 -23.51 -16.23 2.37
CA ASP A 272 -24.90 -15.96 2.78
C ASP A 272 -25.75 -15.59 1.57
N SER A 273 -25.92 -16.53 0.64
CA SER A 273 -26.68 -16.29 -0.59
C SER A 273 -27.21 -17.58 -1.19
N SER A 274 -28.44 -17.54 -1.68
CA SER A 274 -29.03 -18.62 -2.50
C SER A 274 -28.95 -18.34 -4.00
N ALA A 275 -28.52 -17.14 -4.41
CA ALA A 275 -28.46 -16.76 -5.82
C ALA A 275 -27.35 -17.52 -6.56
N LYS A 276 -27.62 -17.88 -7.82
CA LYS A 276 -26.69 -18.60 -8.71
C LYS A 276 -26.15 -17.66 -9.78
N PHE A 277 -24.86 -17.78 -10.05
CA PHE A 277 -24.09 -16.96 -10.98
C PHE A 277 -23.20 -17.85 -11.85
N LYS A 278 -22.79 -17.36 -13.02
CA LYS A 278 -21.88 -18.10 -13.91
C LYS A 278 -20.43 -17.88 -13.50
N THR A 279 -20.02 -16.62 -13.28
CA THR A 279 -18.64 -16.26 -12.99
C THR A 279 -18.56 -15.23 -11.88
N THR A 280 -18.05 -15.64 -10.73
CA THR A 280 -17.90 -14.77 -9.56
C THR A 280 -16.46 -14.29 -9.43
N LEU A 281 -16.30 -12.99 -9.18
CA LEU A 281 -15.02 -12.39 -8.84
C LEU A 281 -14.87 -12.27 -7.31
N ILE A 282 -13.81 -12.82 -6.74
CA ILE A 282 -13.41 -12.53 -5.35
C ILE A 282 -12.34 -11.43 -5.35
N ILE A 283 -12.55 -10.38 -4.57
CA ILE A 283 -11.60 -9.27 -4.38
C ILE A 283 -11.05 -9.33 -2.95
N ASP A 284 -9.73 -9.45 -2.84
CA ASP A 284 -8.99 -9.40 -1.58
C ASP A 284 -7.94 -8.26 -1.60
N ASP A 285 -7.48 -7.86 -0.43
CA ASP A 285 -6.42 -6.86 -0.31
C ASP A 285 -5.04 -7.45 -0.58
N ALA A 286 -4.74 -8.62 -0.03
CA ALA A 286 -3.44 -9.25 -0.15
C ALA A 286 -3.52 -10.77 -0.07
N VAL A 287 -2.98 -11.46 -1.06
CA VAL A 287 -2.90 -12.93 -1.06
C VAL A 287 -1.51 -13.38 -0.62
N GLY A 288 -1.45 -13.87 0.62
CA GLY A 288 -0.24 -14.42 1.24
C GLY A 288 -0.11 -15.94 1.09
N SER A 289 -1.11 -16.73 1.50
CA SER A 289 -1.14 -18.20 1.36
C SER A 289 -2.25 -18.71 0.45
N GLY A 290 -3.14 -17.83 -0.01
CA GLY A 290 -4.31 -18.21 -0.81
C GLY A 290 -5.44 -18.91 -0.03
N ALA A 291 -5.27 -19.21 1.26
CA ALA A 291 -6.25 -20.02 2.00
C ALA A 291 -7.65 -19.39 2.04
N SER A 292 -7.75 -18.10 2.37
CA SER A 292 -9.04 -17.40 2.45
C SER A 292 -9.76 -17.36 1.12
N ILE A 293 -9.07 -16.94 0.05
CA ILE A 293 -9.67 -16.86 -1.27
C ILE A 293 -10.04 -18.24 -1.82
N ASN A 294 -9.25 -19.28 -1.53
CA ASN A 294 -9.57 -20.65 -1.94
C ASN A 294 -10.79 -21.21 -1.20
N GLN A 295 -10.89 -21.01 0.11
CA GLN A 295 -12.03 -21.51 0.88
C GLN A 295 -13.33 -20.80 0.49
N ILE A 296 -13.29 -19.49 0.28
CA ILE A 296 -14.43 -18.75 -0.27
C ILE A 296 -14.79 -19.29 -1.65
N ALA A 297 -13.81 -19.55 -2.51
CA ALA A 297 -14.05 -20.11 -3.84
C ALA A 297 -14.69 -21.50 -3.80
N CYS A 298 -14.27 -22.38 -2.88
CA CYS A 298 -14.86 -23.71 -2.74
C CYS A 298 -16.34 -23.63 -2.35
N LYS A 299 -16.69 -22.78 -1.37
CA LYS A 299 -18.08 -22.57 -0.95
C LYS A 299 -18.93 -21.95 -2.07
N LEU A 300 -18.37 -20.99 -2.80
CA LEU A 300 -19.04 -20.43 -3.97
C LEU A 300 -19.27 -21.49 -5.06
N GLN A 301 -18.31 -22.38 -5.32
CA GLN A 301 -18.47 -23.41 -6.35
C GLN A 301 -19.52 -24.46 -5.99
N SER A 302 -19.65 -24.82 -4.71
CA SER A 302 -20.69 -25.75 -4.27
C SER A 302 -22.09 -25.13 -4.34
N GLU A 303 -22.22 -23.83 -4.06
CA GLU A 303 -23.52 -23.23 -3.74
C GLU A 303 -23.96 -22.09 -4.66
N ASN A 304 -23.07 -21.41 -5.38
CA ASN A 304 -23.43 -20.14 -6.02
C ASN A 304 -22.86 -19.93 -7.42
N SER A 305 -21.78 -20.58 -7.82
CA SER A 305 -20.96 -20.11 -8.94
C SER A 305 -20.33 -21.24 -9.74
N ALA A 306 -20.54 -21.27 -11.06
CA ALA A 306 -19.88 -22.27 -11.90
C ALA A 306 -18.36 -22.03 -12.05
N LYS A 307 -17.94 -20.76 -12.08
CA LYS A 307 -16.54 -20.34 -12.16
C LYS A 307 -16.24 -19.26 -11.12
N VAL A 308 -15.05 -19.34 -10.53
CA VAL A 308 -14.55 -18.37 -9.55
C VAL A 308 -13.19 -17.85 -9.97
N ILE A 309 -13.06 -16.53 -10.05
CA ILE A 309 -11.82 -15.82 -10.36
C ILE A 309 -11.44 -14.99 -9.14
N GLY A 310 -10.17 -15.05 -8.75
CA GLY A 310 -9.62 -14.25 -7.67
C GLY A 310 -8.86 -13.04 -8.19
N PHE A 311 -8.98 -11.93 -7.48
CA PHE A 311 -8.16 -10.74 -7.64
C PHE A 311 -7.64 -10.29 -6.28
N ALA A 312 -6.36 -9.93 -6.22
CA ALA A 312 -5.78 -9.26 -5.06
C ALA A 312 -5.01 -8.00 -5.46
N ILE A 313 -5.06 -6.97 -4.62
CA ILE A 313 -4.28 -5.75 -4.85
C ILE A 313 -2.78 -6.09 -4.80
N THR A 314 -2.38 -6.91 -3.83
CA THR A 314 -1.01 -7.43 -3.76
C THR A 314 -0.97 -8.93 -3.56
N GLY A 315 0.10 -9.57 -4.05
CA GLY A 315 0.36 -10.99 -3.78
C GLY A 315 1.83 -11.26 -3.47
N SER A 316 2.12 -12.40 -2.85
CA SER A 316 3.50 -12.81 -2.61
C SER A 316 4.23 -13.12 -3.92
N LEU A 317 5.50 -12.73 -4.00
CA LEU A 317 6.39 -13.09 -5.09
C LEU A 317 6.84 -14.56 -4.96
N ASN A 318 7.46 -14.92 -3.84
CA ASN A 318 7.95 -16.27 -3.55
C ASN A 318 6.80 -17.26 -3.28
N ASP A 319 7.03 -18.57 -3.48
CA ASP A 319 6.11 -19.65 -3.10
C ASP A 319 5.53 -19.36 -1.71
N PHE A 320 4.21 -19.22 -1.64
CA PHE A 320 3.46 -18.50 -0.60
C PHE A 320 4.20 -18.32 0.73
N GLU A 321 5.06 -17.29 0.79
CA GLU A 321 5.66 -16.87 2.04
C GLU A 321 4.54 -16.34 2.92
N ILE A 322 4.50 -16.85 4.14
CA ILE A 322 3.59 -16.42 5.19
C ILE A 322 3.89 -14.95 5.47
N ILE A 323 3.16 -14.05 4.79
CA ILE A 323 3.22 -12.61 5.04
C ILE A 323 2.68 -12.38 6.46
N SER A 324 3.62 -12.32 7.40
CA SER A 324 3.38 -12.16 8.84
C SER A 324 3.43 -10.68 9.17
N GLU A 325 2.50 -9.90 8.62
CA GLU A 325 2.36 -8.50 8.99
C GLU A 325 0.94 -8.26 9.54
N VAL A 326 0.91 -8.05 10.86
CA VAL A 326 -0.25 -7.70 11.68
C VAL A 326 -0.69 -6.27 11.37
#